data_AF-A0A8H3M6U8-F1
#
_entry.id   AF-A0A8H3M6U8-F1
#
_cell.length_a   1.000
_cell.length_b   1.000
_cell.length_c   1.000
_cell.angle_alpha   90.00
_cell.angle_beta   90.00
_cell.angle_gamma   90.00
#
_symmetry.space_group_name_H-M   'P 1'
#
loop_
_entity.id
_entity.type
_entity.pdbx_description
1 polymer ?
#
loop_
_entity_poly.entity_id
_entity_poly.type
_entity_poly.pdbx_seq_one_letter_code
_entity_poly.pdbx_strand_id
1 'polypeptide(L)'
;MNVIQVWEHVLKWGLAQNPELPSNPTNFSKEDFKTLKNNIHQCIPFIKFHNLSSDEFSDKVLPFRKNNDSIENYVLSRVKYEEFAIYDSHNFGPAFGDCDLALTFKDRVFCYNSKYEMHIRKTVEEILVEEYEMFQITT
;
A
#
# COMPACT_ATOMS: atom_id res chain seq x y z
N MET A 1 -27.18 8.72 -7.38
CA MET A 1 -26.86 7.86 -6.22
C MET A 1 -25.49 8.23 -5.74
N ASN A 2 -25.35 8.67 -4.49
CA ASN A 2 -24.05 9.07 -3.95
C ASN A 2 -23.29 7.81 -3.48
N VAL A 3 -22.09 7.57 -4.04
CA VAL A 3 -21.27 6.40 -3.73
C VAL A 3 -20.89 6.36 -2.25
N ILE A 4 -20.70 7.52 -1.60
CA ILE A 4 -20.40 7.59 -0.17
C ILE A 4 -21.56 7.06 0.67
N GLN A 5 -22.79 7.39 0.28
CA GLN A 5 -23.97 6.90 0.97
C GLN A 5 -24.10 5.40 0.80
N VAL A 6 -23.84 4.86 -0.40
CA VAL A 6 -23.84 3.41 -0.63
C VAL A 6 -22.80 2.72 0.26
N TRP A 7 -21.59 3.26 0.34
CA TRP A 7 -20.53 2.75 1.21
C TRP A 7 -20.92 2.77 2.69
N GLU A 8 -21.48 3.88 3.19
CA GLU A 8 -21.95 3.97 4.58
C GLU A 8 -23.06 2.97 4.91
N HIS A 9 -23.97 2.69 3.96
CA HIS A 9 -25.01 1.67 4.15
C HIS A 9 -24.43 0.26 4.17
N VAL A 10 -23.45 -0.03 3.32
CA VAL A 10 -22.75 -1.32 3.32
C VAL A 10 -22.01 -1.53 4.64
N LEU A 11 -21.34 -0.50 5.18
CA LEU A 11 -20.71 -0.55 6.50
C LEU A 11 -21.72 -0.83 7.60
N LYS A 12 -22.83 -0.07 7.65
CA LYS A 12 -23.91 -0.29 8.63
C LYS A 12 -24.47 -1.71 8.55
N TRP A 13 -24.71 -2.21 7.33
CA TRP A 13 -25.18 -3.58 7.12
C TRP A 13 -24.16 -4.62 7.60
N GLY A 14 -22.87 -4.43 7.29
CA GLY A 14 -21.80 -5.32 7.74
C GLY A 14 -21.60 -5.37 9.24
N LEU A 15 -21.78 -4.24 9.93
CA LEU A 15 -21.77 -4.15 11.40
C LEU A 15 -23.00 -4.86 12.00
N ALA A 16 -24.18 -4.71 11.39
CA ALA A 16 -25.39 -5.38 11.86
C ALA A 16 -25.35 -6.91 11.74
N GLN A 17 -24.45 -7.47 10.91
CA GLN A 17 -24.24 -8.93 10.83
C GLN A 17 -23.54 -9.50 12.07
N ASN A 18 -22.83 -8.68 12.86
CA ASN A 18 -22.18 -9.15 14.09
C ASN A 18 -22.36 -8.11 15.22
N PRO A 19 -23.36 -8.29 16.12
CA PRO A 19 -23.65 -7.38 17.23
C PRO A 19 -22.51 -7.23 18.25
N GLU A 20 -21.53 -8.14 18.26
CA GLU A 20 -20.36 -8.07 19.15
C GLU A 20 -19.31 -7.07 18.65
N LEU A 21 -19.38 -6.64 17.38
CA LEU A 21 -18.47 -5.64 16.85
C LEU A 21 -18.72 -4.28 17.51
N PRO A 22 -17.66 -3.52 17.81
CA PRO A 22 -17.81 -2.16 18.30
C PRO A 22 -18.59 -1.31 17.29
N SER A 23 -19.43 -0.39 17.76
CA SER A 23 -20.12 0.53 16.84
C SER A 23 -19.21 1.63 16.29
N ASN A 24 -18.06 1.89 16.95
CA ASN A 24 -17.10 2.89 16.54
C ASN A 24 -15.83 2.26 15.90
N PRO A 25 -15.57 2.48 14.60
CA PRO A 25 -14.40 2.00 13.87
C PRO A 25 -13.05 2.38 14.48
N THR A 26 -12.95 3.47 15.26
CA THR A 26 -11.68 3.88 15.87
C THR A 26 -11.16 2.89 16.92
N ASN A 27 -12.04 2.03 17.45
CA ASN A 27 -11.72 1.07 18.51
C ASN A 27 -11.55 -0.36 17.98
N PHE A 28 -11.52 -0.55 16.66
CA PHE A 28 -11.47 -1.89 16.07
C PHE A 28 -10.10 -2.52 16.26
N SER A 29 -10.09 -3.73 16.79
CA SER A 29 -8.94 -4.62 16.71
C SER A 29 -8.72 -5.10 15.27
N LYS A 30 -7.58 -5.75 15.02
CA LYS A 30 -7.30 -6.35 13.71
C LYS A 30 -8.35 -7.40 13.31
N GLU A 31 -8.81 -8.19 14.28
CA GLU A 31 -9.83 -9.23 14.06
C GLU A 31 -11.22 -8.62 13.82
N ASP A 32 -11.55 -7.49 14.44
CA ASP A 32 -12.83 -6.78 14.20
C ASP A 32 -12.92 -6.30 12.75
N PHE A 33 -11.85 -5.68 12.25
CA PHE A 33 -11.75 -5.28 10.85
C PHE A 33 -11.80 -6.47 9.89
N LYS A 34 -11.12 -7.57 10.22
CA LYS A 34 -11.15 -8.79 9.40
C LYS A 34 -12.56 -9.36 9.34
N THR A 35 -13.26 -9.38 10.46
CA THR A 35 -14.65 -9.82 10.57
C THR A 35 -15.57 -8.93 9.73
N LEU A 36 -15.49 -7.61 9.89
CA LEU A 36 -16.27 -6.66 9.09
C LEU A 36 -15.97 -6.80 7.60
N LYS A 37 -14.69 -6.91 7.21
CA LYS A 37 -14.26 -7.12 5.82
C LYS A 37 -14.89 -8.39 5.24
N ASN A 38 -14.86 -9.50 5.98
CA ASN A 38 -15.48 -10.75 5.55
C ASN A 38 -16.99 -10.61 5.40
N ASN A 39 -17.67 -9.84 6.26
CA ASN A 39 -19.11 -9.61 6.12
C ASN A 39 -19.45 -8.85 4.82
N ILE A 40 -18.69 -7.81 4.50
CA ILE A 40 -19.01 -6.90 3.37
C ILE A 40 -18.28 -7.24 2.07
N HIS A 41 -17.39 -8.25 2.05
CA HIS A 41 -16.50 -8.51 0.90
C HIS A 41 -17.26 -8.67 -0.42
N GLN A 42 -18.41 -9.34 -0.39
CA GLN A 42 -19.26 -9.55 -1.56
C GLN A 42 -19.86 -8.26 -2.12
N CYS A 43 -20.00 -7.21 -1.31
CA CYS A 43 -20.54 -5.92 -1.73
C CYS A 43 -19.47 -5.04 -2.39
N ILE A 44 -18.19 -5.19 -2.00
CA ILE A 44 -17.08 -4.33 -2.42
C ILE A 44 -16.96 -4.19 -3.96
N PRO A 45 -17.03 -5.28 -4.77
CA PRO A 45 -16.89 -5.18 -6.23
C PRO A 45 -17.98 -4.34 -6.90
N PHE A 46 -19.12 -4.15 -6.25
CA PHE A 46 -20.25 -3.39 -6.79
C PHE A 46 -20.18 -1.89 -6.45
N ILE A 47 -19.23 -1.46 -5.62
CA ILE A 47 -19.07 -0.06 -5.22
C ILE A 47 -18.06 0.62 -6.14
N LYS A 48 -18.51 1.68 -6.82
CA LYS A 48 -17.69 2.46 -7.76
C LYS A 48 -16.82 3.49 -7.02
N PHE A 49 -15.83 3.03 -6.24
CA PHE A 49 -14.95 3.92 -5.46
C PHE A 49 -14.21 4.98 -6.29
N HIS A 50 -13.96 4.71 -7.59
CA HIS A 50 -13.37 5.67 -8.52
C HIS A 50 -14.24 6.91 -8.79
N ASN A 51 -15.51 6.90 -8.38
CA ASN A 51 -16.40 8.08 -8.46
C ASN A 51 -16.34 8.97 -7.20
N LEU A 52 -15.57 8.59 -6.18
CA LEU A 52 -15.34 9.43 -5.00
C LEU A 52 -14.23 10.43 -5.28
N SER A 53 -14.30 11.61 -4.67
CA SER A 53 -13.15 12.50 -4.60
C SER A 53 -12.02 11.89 -3.76
N SER A 54 -10.80 12.41 -3.93
CA SER A 54 -9.63 11.98 -3.14
C SER A 54 -9.87 12.14 -1.64
N ASP A 55 -10.50 13.25 -1.23
CA ASP A 55 -10.80 13.55 0.18
C ASP A 55 -11.85 12.57 0.73
N GLU A 56 -12.94 12.33 0.00
CA GLU A 56 -13.97 11.37 0.42
C GLU A 56 -13.42 9.94 0.53
N PHE A 57 -12.60 9.52 -0.43
CA PHE A 57 -11.97 8.21 -0.39
C PHE A 57 -11.01 8.09 0.81
N SER A 58 -10.20 9.12 1.04
CA SER A 58 -9.22 9.13 2.12
C SER A 58 -9.87 9.14 3.50
N ASP A 59 -10.93 9.93 3.69
CA ASP A 59 -11.58 10.09 4.98
C ASP A 59 -12.54 8.94 5.29
N LYS A 60 -13.21 8.37 4.28
CA LYS A 60 -14.32 7.42 4.49
C LYS A 60 -13.99 5.98 4.12
N VAL A 61 -13.07 5.74 3.20
CA VAL A 61 -12.79 4.38 2.67
C VAL A 61 -11.47 3.84 3.19
N LEU A 62 -10.38 4.62 3.11
CA LEU A 62 -9.04 4.18 3.55
C LEU A 62 -8.98 3.64 4.98
N PRO A 63 -9.69 4.19 5.99
CA PRO A 63 -9.63 3.67 7.35
C PRO A 63 -10.02 2.18 7.46
N PHE A 64 -10.90 1.70 6.57
CA PHE A 64 -11.38 0.32 6.56
C PHE A 64 -10.54 -0.61 5.67
N ARG A 65 -9.59 -0.07 4.90
CA ARG A 65 -8.62 -0.85 4.11
C ARG A 65 -7.43 -1.33 4.96
N LYS A 66 -7.22 -0.77 6.16
CA LYS A 66 -5.93 -0.71 6.86
C LYS A 66 -5.31 -2.04 7.34
N ASN A 67 -5.93 -3.20 7.13
CA ASN A 67 -5.43 -4.47 7.69
C ASN A 67 -4.96 -5.48 6.64
N ASN A 68 -3.91 -5.14 5.90
CA ASN A 68 -2.80 -6.08 5.61
C ASN A 68 -1.60 -5.38 4.96
N ASP A 69 -1.80 -4.22 4.30
CA ASP A 69 -0.73 -3.45 3.65
C ASP A 69 -0.77 -1.98 4.13
N SER A 70 -0.59 -1.73 5.42
CA SER A 70 -0.58 -0.34 5.90
C SER A 70 0.56 0.42 5.21
N ILE A 71 0.34 1.69 4.84
CA ILE A 71 1.42 2.57 4.33
C ILE A 71 2.59 2.63 5.32
N GLU A 72 2.32 2.40 6.62
CA GLU A 72 3.33 2.28 7.68
C GLU A 72 4.30 1.08 7.48
N ASN A 73 3.93 0.11 6.63
CA ASN A 73 4.82 -0.97 6.19
C ASN A 73 5.79 -0.56 5.07
N TYR A 74 5.47 0.49 4.32
CA TYR A 74 6.33 0.99 3.26
C TYR A 74 7.39 1.92 3.83
N VAL A 75 8.58 1.89 3.24
CA VAL A 75 9.60 2.90 3.56
C VAL A 75 9.45 4.04 2.58
N LEU A 76 9.03 5.20 3.08
CA LEU A 76 8.99 6.43 2.29
C LEU A 76 10.29 7.18 2.50
N SER A 77 11.25 7.01 1.58
CA SER A 77 12.51 7.74 1.63
C SER A 77 12.62 8.74 0.49
N ARG A 78 13.00 9.99 0.81
CA ARG A 78 13.26 11.02 -0.20
C ARG A 78 14.67 10.89 -0.76
N VAL A 79 14.82 11.28 -2.02
CA VAL A 79 16.12 11.38 -2.68
C VAL A 79 16.83 12.62 -2.16
N LYS A 80 18.10 12.48 -1.74
CA LYS A 80 18.95 13.62 -1.30
C LYS A 80 19.44 14.47 -2.48
N TYR A 81 19.71 13.81 -3.60
CA TYR A 81 20.29 14.39 -4.81
C TYR A 81 19.55 13.83 -6.04
N GLU A 82 18.69 14.65 -6.66
CA GLU A 82 17.72 14.22 -7.67
C GLU A 82 18.39 13.54 -8.88
N GLU A 83 19.60 13.96 -9.25
CA GLU A 83 20.36 13.37 -10.36
C GLU A 83 20.76 11.91 -10.11
N PHE A 84 20.66 11.41 -8.87
CA PHE A 84 20.90 10.03 -8.50
C PHE A 84 19.62 9.24 -8.19
N ALA A 85 18.43 9.83 -8.37
CA ALA A 85 17.16 9.17 -8.04
C ALA A 85 17.02 7.81 -8.76
N ILE A 86 17.28 7.83 -10.06
CA ILE A 86 17.27 6.66 -10.93
C ILE A 86 18.59 6.58 -11.69
N TYR A 87 19.10 5.37 -11.84
CA TYR A 87 20.36 5.10 -12.51
C TYR A 87 20.23 3.81 -13.30
N ASP A 88 20.71 3.78 -14.54
CA ASP A 88 20.78 2.55 -15.33
C ASP A 88 22.24 2.15 -15.48
N SER A 89 22.61 1.02 -14.88
CA SER A 89 23.98 0.52 -14.87
C SER A 89 24.17 -0.56 -15.92
N HIS A 90 25.27 -0.50 -16.68
CA HIS A 90 25.64 -1.63 -17.55
C HIS A 90 25.87 -2.95 -16.80
N ASN A 91 26.20 -2.90 -15.50
CA ASN A 91 26.47 -4.10 -14.70
C ASN A 91 25.25 -4.60 -13.90
N PHE A 92 24.24 -3.77 -13.69
CA PHE A 92 23.14 -4.06 -12.76
C PHE A 92 21.76 -3.63 -13.30
N GLY A 93 21.66 -3.14 -14.53
CA GLY A 93 20.43 -2.60 -15.09
C GLY A 93 19.84 -1.44 -14.25
N PRO A 94 18.50 -1.33 -14.15
CA PRO A 94 17.85 -0.26 -13.44
C PRO A 94 18.10 -0.34 -11.94
N ALA A 95 18.50 0.81 -11.37
CA ALA A 95 18.81 0.99 -9.97
C ALA A 95 18.25 2.32 -9.47
N PHE A 96 18.09 2.41 -8.16
CA PHE A 96 17.75 3.64 -7.45
C PHE A 96 18.93 4.07 -6.60
N GLY A 97 19.25 5.38 -6.59
CA GLY A 97 20.17 5.95 -5.61
C GLY A 97 21.61 5.47 -5.70
N ASP A 98 22.21 5.43 -6.90
CA ASP A 98 23.60 4.93 -7.09
C ASP A 98 23.82 3.55 -6.42
N CYS A 99 22.92 2.62 -6.75
CA CYS A 99 22.82 1.27 -6.17
C CYS A 99 22.28 1.18 -4.73
N ASP A 100 21.66 2.22 -4.17
CA ASP A 100 20.86 2.11 -2.93
C ASP A 100 19.77 1.02 -3.03
N LEU A 101 19.25 0.77 -4.24
CA LEU A 101 18.52 -0.45 -4.58
C LEU A 101 18.88 -0.87 -6.01
N ALA A 102 19.43 -2.07 -6.21
CA ALA A 102 19.81 -2.57 -7.54
C ALA A 102 19.42 -4.05 -7.72
N LEU A 103 18.92 -4.39 -8.91
CA LEU A 103 18.56 -5.74 -9.36
C LEU A 103 19.66 -6.29 -10.27
N THR A 104 20.56 -7.11 -9.75
CA THR A 104 21.72 -7.56 -10.55
C THR A 104 21.37 -8.75 -11.45
N PHE A 105 22.17 -8.99 -12.50
CA PHE A 105 22.02 -10.11 -13.45
C PHE A 105 22.05 -11.53 -12.86
N LYS A 106 22.27 -11.66 -11.54
CA LYS A 106 22.27 -12.95 -10.83
C LYS A 106 21.05 -13.09 -9.90
N ASP A 107 19.96 -12.40 -10.23
CA ASP A 107 18.70 -12.44 -9.48
C ASP A 107 18.85 -11.94 -8.04
N ARG A 108 19.90 -11.16 -7.75
CA ARG A 108 20.19 -10.64 -6.40
C ARG A 108 19.80 -9.18 -6.31
N VAL A 109 19.09 -8.86 -5.23
CA VAL A 109 18.79 -7.47 -4.86
C VAL A 109 19.68 -7.03 -3.71
N PHE A 110 20.42 -5.96 -3.96
CA PHE A 110 21.20 -5.26 -2.93
C PHE A 110 20.45 -4.02 -2.47
N CYS A 111 20.59 -3.68 -1.18
CA CYS A 111 20.12 -2.42 -0.67
C CYS A 111 21.17 -1.75 0.20
N TYR A 112 21.61 -0.57 -0.26
CA TYR A 112 22.49 0.33 0.47
C TYR A 112 21.74 1.61 0.82
N ASN A 113 22.36 2.49 1.60
CA ASN A 113 21.83 3.82 1.85
C ASN A 113 22.93 4.87 1.72
N SER A 114 22.86 5.65 0.65
CA SER A 114 23.82 6.68 0.30
C SER A 114 23.09 7.93 -0.20
N LYS A 115 22.24 7.75 -1.22
CA LYS A 115 21.58 8.82 -1.96
C LYS A 115 20.14 9.06 -1.51
N TYR A 116 19.52 8.12 -0.82
CA TYR A 116 18.23 8.29 -0.16
C TYR A 116 18.40 8.68 1.32
N GLU A 117 17.43 9.37 1.90
CA GLU A 117 17.42 9.76 3.33
C GLU A 117 17.40 8.55 4.29
N MET A 118 16.84 7.43 3.84
CA MET A 118 16.65 6.18 4.57
C MET A 118 16.81 5.01 3.60
N HIS A 119 16.99 3.79 4.11
CA HIS A 119 16.99 2.60 3.25
C HIS A 119 15.68 2.49 2.45
N ILE A 120 15.75 2.09 1.19
CA ILE A 120 14.57 1.94 0.33
C ILE A 120 13.71 0.74 0.78
N ARG A 121 14.30 -0.23 1.49
CA ARG A 121 13.63 -1.37 2.14
C ARG A 121 13.98 -1.47 3.62
N LYS A 122 13.11 -2.11 4.41
CA LYS A 122 13.31 -2.32 5.86
C LYS A 122 14.43 -3.31 6.17
N THR A 123 14.55 -4.35 5.35
CA THR A 123 15.56 -5.40 5.49
C THR A 123 16.82 -4.99 4.72
N VAL A 124 18.00 -5.21 5.26
CA VAL A 124 19.28 -4.93 4.54
C VAL A 124 19.91 -6.19 3.95
N GLU A 125 19.28 -7.35 4.18
CA GLU A 125 19.75 -8.62 3.69
C GLU A 125 19.67 -8.70 2.17
N GLU A 126 20.66 -9.35 1.55
CA GLU A 126 20.60 -9.73 0.15
C GLU A 126 19.47 -10.75 -0.03
N ILE A 127 18.61 -10.51 -1.03
CA ILE A 127 17.55 -11.46 -1.38
C ILE A 127 17.72 -11.91 -2.82
N LEU A 128 17.33 -13.17 -3.06
CA LEU A 128 17.13 -13.70 -4.41
C LEU A 128 15.70 -13.38 -4.83
N VAL A 129 15.56 -12.81 -6.03
CA VAL A 129 14.27 -12.42 -6.62
C VAL A 129 14.05 -13.24 -7.88
N GLU A 130 13.05 -14.11 -7.86
CA GLU A 130 12.68 -14.92 -9.01
C GLU A 130 11.94 -14.10 -10.07
N GLU A 131 11.07 -13.18 -9.63
CA GLU A 131 10.22 -12.36 -10.50
C GLU A 131 10.02 -10.96 -9.93
N TYR A 132 9.89 -9.95 -10.80
CA TYR A 132 9.52 -8.58 -10.43
C TYR A 132 8.59 -7.97 -11.48
N GLU A 133 7.73 -7.05 -11.04
CA GLU A 133 6.77 -6.35 -11.89
C GLU A 133 7.11 -4.85 -11.92
N MET A 134 7.06 -4.23 -13.11
CA MET A 134 7.19 -2.78 -13.26
C MET A 134 5.87 -2.17 -13.68
N PHE A 135 5.43 -1.14 -12.95
CA PHE A 135 4.18 -0.44 -13.20
C PHE A 135 4.44 1.02 -13.54
N GLN A 136 3.83 1.51 -14.63
CA GLN A 136 3.78 2.93 -14.96
C GLN A 136 2.49 3.52 -14.40
N ILE A 137 2.61 4.52 -13.53
CA ILE A 137 1.46 5.29 -13.03
C ILE A 137 1.26 6.48 -13.98
N THR A 138 0.17 6.48 -14.73
CA THR A 138 -0.24 7.62 -15.55
C THR A 138 -1.20 8.49 -14.76
N THR A 139 -0.86 9.77 -14.59
CA THR A 139 -1.76 10.81 -14.05
C THR A 139 -2.58 11.47 -15.14
#